data_AF-A0A3A6GYR6-F1
#
_entry.id   AF-A0A3A6GYR6-F1
#
_cell.length_a   1.000
_cell.length_b   1.000
_cell.length_c   1.000
_cell.angle_alpha   90.00
_cell.angle_beta   90.00
_cell.angle_gamma   90.00
#
_symmetry.space_group_name_H-M   'P 1'
#
loop_
_entity.id
_entity.type
_entity.pdbx_description
1 polymer ?
#
loop_
_entity_poly.entity_id
_entity_poly.type
_entity_poly.pdbx_seq_one_letter_code
_entity_poly.pdbx_strand_id
1 'polypeptide(L)'
;MANTLIFTDTVDSRCGLHCTGCTWKESHGCRGCIPTNGNPFHGECPVAVCCQEKGLVHCGQCPEIPCELLTSYSCDKENGDSPVGARIEQCKRWAGKA
;
A
#
# COMPACT_ATOMS: atom_id res chain seq x y z
N MET A 1 -0.68 -7.87 24.96
CA MET A 1 -0.80 -6.62 24.18
C MET A 1 -1.25 -7.03 22.78
N ALA A 2 -2.55 -6.90 22.48
CA ALA A 2 -3.09 -7.35 21.21
C ALA A 2 -2.47 -6.53 20.08
N ASN A 3 -1.79 -7.22 19.15
CA ASN A 3 -1.31 -6.65 17.90
C ASN A 3 -2.53 -6.39 17.01
N THR A 4 -3.31 -5.37 17.35
CA THR A 4 -4.49 -4.98 16.57
C THR A 4 -3.97 -4.24 15.36
N LEU A 5 -3.89 -4.95 14.23
CA LEU A 5 -3.63 -4.36 12.92
C LEU A 5 -4.57 -3.16 12.76
N ILE A 6 -4.01 -1.96 12.73
CA ILE A 6 -4.77 -0.72 12.57
C ILE A 6 -5.13 -0.64 11.08
N PHE A 7 -6.29 -1.20 10.75
CA PHE A 7 -6.89 -1.00 9.44
C PHE A 7 -7.70 0.31 9.47
N THR A 8 -7.54 1.17 8.46
CA THR A 8 -8.27 2.44 8.35
C THR A 8 -9.15 2.44 7.10
N ASP A 9 -10.28 3.12 7.14
CA ASP A 9 -11.20 3.23 5.99
C ASP A 9 -10.75 4.30 4.98
N THR A 10 -9.81 5.17 5.36
CA THR A 10 -9.30 6.23 4.50
C THR A 10 -8.23 5.67 3.56
N VAL A 11 -8.45 5.82 2.25
CA VAL A 11 -7.44 5.49 1.23
C VAL A 11 -6.38 6.60 1.19
N ASP A 12 -5.18 6.32 1.68
CA ASP A 12 -4.06 7.27 1.72
C ASP A 12 -2.81 6.79 0.94
N SER A 13 -2.92 5.65 0.26
CA SER A 13 -1.93 5.12 -0.67
C SER A 13 -2.59 4.26 -1.74
N ARG A 14 -1.81 3.84 -2.75
CA ARG A 14 -2.28 2.95 -3.81
C ARG A 14 -2.20 1.47 -3.42
N CYS A 15 -1.18 1.08 -2.64
CA CYS A 15 -0.82 -0.32 -2.43
C CYS A 15 -1.39 -0.98 -1.16
N GLY A 16 -2.07 -0.22 -0.30
CA GLY A 16 -2.58 -0.73 0.99
C GLY A 16 -1.67 -0.50 2.19
N LEU A 17 -0.50 0.10 2.00
CA LEU A 17 0.30 0.63 3.11
C LEU A 17 -0.28 1.97 3.58
N HIS A 18 -0.25 2.25 4.88
CA HIS A 18 -0.72 3.53 5.40
C HIS A 18 0.39 4.58 5.33
N CYS A 19 0.15 5.65 4.59
CA CYS A 19 1.03 6.82 4.63
C CYS A 19 0.78 7.65 5.90
N THR A 20 -0.40 7.57 6.49
CA THR A 20 -0.74 8.16 7.78
C THR A 20 0.00 7.42 8.88
N GLY A 21 0.79 8.15 9.69
CA GLY A 21 1.63 7.55 10.72
C GLY A 21 2.89 6.84 10.21
N CYS A 22 3.20 6.93 8.91
CA CYS A 22 4.43 6.35 8.35
C CYS A 22 5.67 7.10 8.86
N THR A 23 6.53 6.40 9.59
CA THR A 23 7.79 6.94 10.17
C THR A 23 8.80 7.41 9.13
N TRP A 24 8.67 6.95 7.87
CA TRP A 24 9.51 7.40 6.75
C TRP A 24 9.26 8.85 6.36
N LYS A 25 8.10 9.43 6.71
CA LYS A 25 7.83 10.86 6.49
C LYS A 25 8.77 11.73 7.30
N GLU A 26 9.00 11.37 8.56
CA GLU A 26 9.89 12.09 9.46
C GLU A 26 11.35 11.74 9.20
N SER A 27 11.69 10.45 9.15
CA SER A 27 13.08 9.98 9.05
C SER A 27 13.74 10.24 7.68
N HIS A 28 12.97 10.26 6.59
CA HIS A 28 13.49 10.37 5.22
C HIS A 28 12.87 11.51 4.42
N GLY A 29 12.09 12.39 5.07
CA GLY A 29 11.39 13.47 4.37
C GLY A 29 10.35 12.98 3.36
N CYS A 30 9.85 11.74 3.51
CA CYS A 30 8.84 11.20 2.59
C CYS A 30 7.57 12.07 2.62
N ARG A 31 7.06 12.48 1.46
CA ARG A 31 5.82 13.26 1.37
C ARG A 31 4.55 12.39 1.23
N GLY A 32 4.70 11.06 1.20
CA GLY A 32 3.61 10.09 1.11
C GLY A 32 3.17 9.79 -0.33
N CYS A 33 2.51 8.64 -0.52
CA CYS A 33 2.18 8.09 -1.85
C CYS A 33 1.25 8.99 -2.68
N ILE A 34 0.11 9.39 -2.12
CA ILE A 34 -0.87 10.23 -2.85
C ILE A 34 -0.32 11.64 -3.13
N PRO A 35 0.27 12.36 -2.15
CA PRO A 35 0.77 13.71 -2.38
C PRO A 35 1.93 13.79 -3.38
N THR A 36 2.70 12.72 -3.56
CA THR A 36 3.80 12.67 -4.54
C THR A 36 3.44 11.96 -5.83
N ASN A 37 2.16 11.62 -6.03
CA ASN A 37 1.68 10.88 -7.20
C ASN A 37 2.49 9.60 -7.45
N GLY A 38 2.69 8.79 -6.41
CA GLY A 38 3.40 7.51 -6.52
C GLY A 38 4.92 7.60 -6.44
N ASN A 39 5.48 8.71 -5.96
CA ASN A 39 6.93 8.91 -5.79
C ASN A 39 7.30 9.08 -4.30
N PRO A 40 7.25 8.02 -3.45
CA PRO A 40 7.72 8.08 -2.07
C PRO A 40 9.25 8.35 -1.98
N PHE A 41 9.81 8.29 -0.77
CA PHE A 41 11.23 8.63 -0.52
C PHE A 41 12.24 7.88 -1.41
N HIS A 42 11.90 6.67 -1.88
CA HIS A 42 12.76 5.85 -2.71
C HIS A 42 12.54 6.06 -4.22
N GLY A 43 11.81 7.11 -4.64
CA GLY A 43 11.49 7.39 -6.03
C GLY A 43 10.19 6.72 -6.51
N GLU A 44 10.05 6.56 -7.82
CA GLU A 44 8.83 6.03 -8.45
C GLU A 44 8.49 4.62 -7.94
N CYS A 45 7.24 4.44 -7.51
CA CYS A 45 6.75 3.18 -6.98
C CYS A 45 6.08 2.35 -8.09
N PRO A 46 6.60 1.16 -8.45
CA PRO A 46 6.02 0.33 -9.50
C PRO A 46 4.56 -0.08 -9.24
N VAL A 47 4.19 -0.30 -7.98
CA VAL A 47 2.80 -0.62 -7.60
C VAL A 47 1.88 0.58 -7.85
N ALA A 48 2.35 1.80 -7.57
CA ALA A 48 1.58 3.02 -7.81
C ALA A 48 1.40 3.28 -9.31
N VAL A 49 2.47 3.13 -10.10
CA VAL A 49 2.42 3.23 -11.57
C VAL A 49 1.39 2.26 -12.14
N CYS A 50 1.49 0.97 -11.81
CA CYS A 50 0.55 -0.06 -12.29
C CYS A 50 -0.91 0.26 -11.89
N CYS A 51 -1.14 0.70 -10.66
CA CYS A 51 -2.47 1.12 -10.18
C CYS A 51 -3.02 2.29 -11.01
N GLN A 52 -2.19 3.30 -11.26
CA GLN A 52 -2.56 4.53 -11.96
C GLN A 52 -2.79 4.32 -13.45
N GLU A 53 -1.96 3.52 -14.12
CA GLU A 53 -2.14 3.16 -15.53
C GLU A 53 -3.44 2.39 -15.77
N LYS A 54 -3.86 1.57 -14.80
CA LYS A 54 -5.17 0.90 -14.81
C LYS A 54 -6.34 1.83 -14.45
N GLY A 55 -6.10 3.10 -14.14
CA GLY A 55 -7.12 4.07 -13.74
C GLY A 55 -7.74 3.80 -12.37
N LEU A 56 -7.05 3.07 -11.50
CA LEU A 56 -7.55 2.65 -10.20
C LEU A 56 -7.13 3.62 -9.09
N VAL A 57 -8.00 3.80 -8.10
CA VAL A 57 -7.70 4.61 -6.91
C VAL A 57 -6.75 3.87 -5.96
N HIS A 58 -6.91 2.56 -5.82
CA HIS A 58 -6.04 1.69 -5.03
C HIS A 58 -6.12 0.25 -5.57
N CYS A 59 -5.13 -0.57 -5.24
CA CYS A 59 -5.02 -1.95 -5.75
C CYS A 59 -6.23 -2.83 -5.40
N GLY A 60 -7.00 -2.49 -4.35
CA GLY A 60 -8.24 -3.18 -3.99
C GLY A 60 -9.32 -3.20 -5.10
N GLN A 61 -9.30 -2.18 -5.95
CA GLN A 61 -10.18 -2.08 -7.12
C GLN A 61 -9.69 -2.92 -8.31
N CYS A 62 -8.47 -3.46 -8.25
CA CYS A 62 -7.94 -4.32 -9.31
C CYS A 62 -8.74 -5.63 -9.36
N PRO A 63 -9.23 -6.06 -10.54
CA PRO A 63 -9.92 -7.35 -10.66
C PRO A 63 -8.99 -8.54 -10.42
N GLU A 64 -7.67 -8.34 -10.53
CA GLU A 64 -6.65 -9.38 -10.36
C GLU A 64 -6.06 -9.40 -8.93
N ILE A 65 -6.67 -8.73 -7.95
CA ILE A 65 -6.09 -8.66 -6.59
C ILE A 65 -6.19 -10.01 -5.84
N PRO A 66 -5.09 -10.51 -5.21
CA PRO A 66 -3.74 -9.97 -5.27
C PRO A 66 -3.02 -10.37 -6.56
N CYS A 67 -2.55 -9.38 -7.32
CA CYS A 67 -1.73 -9.65 -8.50
C CYS A 67 -0.29 -9.95 -8.08
N GLU A 68 0.50 -10.52 -8.97
CA GLU A 68 1.90 -10.89 -8.71
C GLU A 68 2.73 -9.70 -8.21
N LEU A 69 2.57 -8.53 -8.83
CA LEU A 69 3.29 -7.32 -8.43
C LEU A 69 2.96 -6.88 -7.00
N LEU A 70 1.69 -6.89 -6.58
CA LEU A 70 1.36 -6.54 -5.20
C LEU A 70 1.87 -7.61 -4.21
N THR A 71 1.76 -8.88 -4.61
CA THR A 71 2.20 -10.02 -3.82
C THR A 71 3.71 -10.00 -3.59
N SER A 72 4.52 -9.69 -4.60
CA SER A 72 5.98 -9.63 -4.47
C SER A 72 6.40 -8.57 -3.45
N TYR A 73 5.71 -7.42 -3.40
CA TYR A 73 5.98 -6.37 -2.42
C TYR A 73 5.45 -6.67 -1.02
N SER A 74 4.32 -7.38 -0.90
CA SER A 74 3.69 -7.68 0.39
C SER A 74 4.33 -8.90 1.08
N CYS A 75 4.84 -9.84 0.29
CA CYS A 75 5.37 -11.12 0.76
C CYS A 75 6.89 -11.24 0.57
N ASP A 76 7.59 -10.15 0.24
CA ASP A 76 9.05 -10.15 0.22
C ASP A 76 9.61 -10.54 1.59
N LYS A 77 10.69 -11.33 1.62
CA LYS A 77 11.22 -11.88 2.87
C LYS A 77 11.93 -10.84 3.73
N GLU A 78 12.47 -9.78 3.12
CA GLU A 78 13.30 -8.79 3.79
C GLU A 78 12.54 -7.47 3.98
N ASN A 79 11.83 -7.03 2.95
CA ASN A 79 11.15 -5.73 2.86
C ASN A 79 9.63 -5.87 2.75
N GLY A 80 9.09 -7.07 2.94
CA GLY A 80 7.66 -7.34 2.89
C GLY A 80 6.92 -6.85 4.12
N ASP A 81 5.62 -7.12 4.14
CA ASP A 81 4.77 -6.72 5.26
C ASP A 81 5.03 -7.56 6.51
N SER A 82 4.82 -6.93 7.67
CA SER A 82 4.76 -7.60 8.95
C SER A 82 3.42 -7.26 9.62
N PRO A 83 2.42 -8.16 9.61
CA PRO A 83 2.44 -9.53 9.09
C PRO A 83 2.44 -9.59 7.55
N VAL A 84 2.97 -10.70 7.01
CA VAL A 84 2.98 -10.98 5.57
C VAL A 84 1.57 -10.87 5.01
N GLY A 85 1.38 -10.16 3.90
CA GLY A 85 0.06 -9.95 3.30
C GLY A 85 -0.72 -8.74 3.82
N ALA A 86 -0.23 -7.98 4.81
CA ALA A 86 -1.02 -6.94 5.47
C ALA A 86 -1.59 -5.89 4.50
N ARG A 87 -0.80 -5.42 3.52
CA ARG A 87 -1.28 -4.42 2.55
C ARG A 87 -2.32 -4.98 1.57
N ILE A 88 -2.28 -6.28 1.29
CA ILE A 88 -3.29 -6.97 0.47
C ILE A 88 -4.63 -6.99 1.20
N GLU A 89 -4.62 -7.36 2.48
CA GLU A 89 -5.84 -7.39 3.30
C GLU A 89 -6.41 -5.97 3.49
N GLN A 90 -5.56 -4.96 3.66
CA GLN A 90 -6.02 -3.57 3.68
C GLN A 90 -6.66 -3.15 2.34
N CYS A 91 -6.08 -3.54 1.21
CA CYS A 91 -6.68 -3.27 -0.10
C CYS A 91 -8.05 -3.92 -0.27
N LYS A 92 -8.24 -5.16 0.21
CA LYS A 92 -9.54 -5.83 0.20
C LYS A 92 -10.56 -5.09 1.07
N ARG A 93 -10.16 -4.60 2.25
CA ARG A 93 -11.01 -3.76 3.12
C ARG A 93 -11.47 -2.49 2.43
N TRP A 94 -10.54 -1.73 1.83
CA TRP A 94 -10.90 -0.52 1.08
C TRP A 94 -11.86 -0.80 -0.09
N ALA A 95 -11.80 -1.99 -0.68
CA ALA A 95 -12.71 -2.39 -1.75
C ALA A 95 -14.08 -2.89 -1.26
N GLY A 96 -14.32 -2.94 0.06
CA GLY A 96 -15.52 -3.57 0.63
C GLY A 96 -15.56 -5.09 0.44
N LYS A 97 -14.40 -5.74 0.30
CA LYS A 97 -14.23 -7.19 0.05
C LYS A 97 -13.69 -7.95 1.28
N ALA A 98 -13.78 -7.37 2.48
CA ALA A 98 -13.20 -7.91 3.71
C ALA A 98 -14.24 -8.52 4.64
#